data_AF-A0AAV5GBQ9-F1
#
_entry.id   AF-A0AAV5GBQ9-F1
#
_cell.length_a   1.000
_cell.length_b   1.000
_cell.length_c   1.000
_cell.angle_alpha   90.00
_cell.angle_beta   90.00
_cell.angle_gamma   90.00
#
_symmetry.space_group_name_H-M   'P 1'
#
loop_
_entity.id
_entity.type
_entity.pdbx_description
1 polymer ?
#
loop_
_entity_poly.entity_id
_entity_poly.type
_entity_poly.pdbx_seq_one_letter_code
_entity_poly.pdbx_strand_id
1 'polypeptide(L)'
;MHASSSVHSGMPTGSSKWMGWWGDMGGPKQKGIVTYTVSPFRQAPMRGAWKHWTVRGYHRLAQQAIYFAVPLGMGYGLLSWAIKDNALRNSKEGQAKGLFP
;
A
#
# COMPACT_ATOMS: atom_id res chain seq x y z
N MET A 1 30.58 31.05 -5.29
CA MET A 1 30.31 31.50 -3.91
C MET A 1 28.89 32.04 -3.88
N HIS A 2 27.96 31.37 -3.21
CA HIS A 2 26.78 31.96 -2.56
C HIS A 2 26.27 30.91 -1.59
N ALA A 3 26.67 31.05 -0.33
CA ALA A 3 26.14 30.25 0.77
C ALA A 3 24.77 30.85 1.14
N SER A 4 23.71 30.06 1.01
CA SER A 4 22.40 30.38 1.56
C SER A 4 21.76 29.13 2.18
N SER A 5 22.55 28.29 2.84
CA SER A 5 22.02 27.40 3.86
C SER A 5 21.96 28.19 5.17
N SER A 6 20.84 28.10 5.86
CA SER A 6 20.66 28.65 7.20
C SER A 6 21.72 28.03 8.11
N VAL A 7 22.78 28.78 8.45
CA VAL A 7 23.79 28.33 9.42
C VAL A 7 23.11 28.29 10.79
N HIS A 8 22.56 27.13 11.14
CA HIS A 8 22.17 26.85 12.52
C HIS A 8 23.43 26.74 13.35
N SER A 9 23.53 27.52 14.43
CA SER A 9 24.63 27.49 15.42
C SER A 9 24.68 26.19 16.25
N GLY A 10 24.01 25.12 15.79
CA GLY A 10 23.97 23.82 16.46
C GLY A 10 25.21 22.97 16.17
N MET A 11 25.45 21.98 17.03
CA MET A 11 26.52 21.00 16.85
C MET A 11 26.39 20.31 15.48
N PRO A 12 27.49 20.13 14.71
CA PRO A 12 27.43 19.52 13.39
C PRO A 12 26.75 18.15 13.46
N THR A 13 25.56 18.04 12.86
CA THR A 13 24.92 16.74 12.66
C THR A 13 25.56 16.14 11.42
N GLY A 14 26.23 14.99 11.56
CA GLY A 14 27.20 14.46 10.59
C GLY A 14 26.78 14.48 9.11
N SER A 15 27.79 14.47 8.25
CA SER A 15 27.76 14.73 6.80
C SER A 15 27.08 13.67 5.92
N SER A 16 26.49 12.62 6.49
CA SER A 16 25.82 11.55 5.72
C SER A 16 24.35 11.44 6.09
N LYS A 17 23.54 12.30 5.49
CA LYS A 17 22.08 12.14 5.45
C LYS A 17 21.65 11.97 4.00
N TRP A 18 20.76 11.03 3.74
CA TRP A 18 20.20 10.77 2.41
C TRP A 18 19.12 11.79 2.00
N MET A 19 18.89 12.82 2.81
CA MET A 19 17.86 13.85 2.63
C MET A 19 18.33 15.15 3.31
N GLY A 20 18.25 16.27 2.59
CA GLY A 20 18.50 17.62 3.14
C GLY A 20 17.22 18.45 3.28
N TRP A 21 17.26 19.73 2.91
CA TRP A 21 16.13 20.67 3.04
C TRP A 21 15.74 21.31 1.69
N TRP A 22 14.73 22.17 1.68
CA TRP A 22 14.40 22.99 0.50
C TRP A 22 15.63 23.74 0.00
N GLY A 23 15.99 23.52 -1.26
CA GLY A 23 17.20 24.06 -1.89
C GLY A 23 18.42 23.14 -1.88
N ASP A 24 18.43 22.10 -1.04
CA ASP A 24 19.54 21.12 -0.94
C ASP A 24 18.99 19.73 -0.53
N MET A 25 18.08 19.16 -1.33
CA MET A 25 17.39 17.91 -0.98
C MET A 25 18.32 16.67 -0.99
N GLY A 26 19.51 16.77 -1.59
CA GLY A 26 20.44 15.64 -1.77
C GLY A 26 20.14 14.75 -2.99
N GLY A 27 19.22 15.17 -3.87
CA GLY A 27 18.93 14.47 -5.13
C GLY A 27 19.96 14.76 -6.24
N PRO A 28 19.91 14.01 -7.36
CA PRO A 28 20.76 14.28 -8.51
C PRO A 28 20.46 15.66 -9.11
N LYS A 29 21.45 16.28 -9.75
CA LYS A 29 21.28 17.55 -10.45
C LYS A 29 20.28 17.38 -11.61
N GLN A 30 19.23 18.19 -11.63
CA GLN A 30 18.21 18.19 -12.67
C GLN A 30 18.38 19.42 -13.57
N LYS A 31 18.42 19.22 -14.89
CA LYS A 31 18.49 20.29 -15.89
C LYS A 31 17.61 19.92 -17.08
N GLY A 32 16.84 20.88 -17.59
CA GLY A 32 16.01 20.71 -18.79
C GLY A 32 14.62 20.11 -18.55
N ILE A 33 14.20 19.89 -17.31
CA ILE A 33 12.84 19.46 -16.96
C ILE A 33 11.98 20.70 -16.71
N VAL A 34 10.86 20.83 -17.43
CA VAL A 34 9.90 21.92 -17.25
C VAL A 34 8.57 21.35 -16.79
N THR A 35 8.06 21.84 -15.66
CA THR A 35 6.81 21.38 -15.05
C THR A 35 5.74 22.45 -15.16
N TYR A 36 4.58 22.10 -15.71
CA TYR A 36 3.42 22.98 -15.80
C TYR A 36 2.31 22.48 -14.88
N THR A 37 1.59 23.41 -14.26
CA THR A 37 0.42 23.11 -13.42
C THR A 37 -0.66 24.17 -13.59
N VAL A 38 -1.91 23.81 -13.33
CA VAL A 38 -3.06 24.72 -13.37
C VAL A 38 -3.52 24.96 -11.94
N SER A 39 -3.83 26.22 -11.60
CA SER A 39 -4.38 26.58 -10.27
C SER A 39 -5.59 25.69 -9.91
N PRO A 40 -5.65 25.12 -8.69
CA PRO A 40 -6.76 24.26 -8.29
C PRO A 40 -8.11 24.97 -8.32
N PHE A 41 -8.16 26.29 -8.13
CA PHE A 41 -9.37 27.11 -8.23
C PHE A 41 -9.91 27.23 -9.67
N ARG A 42 -9.14 26.80 -10.67
CA ARG A 42 -9.54 26.73 -12.08
C ARG A 42 -9.84 25.29 -12.53
N GLN A 43 -9.81 24.32 -11.63
CA GLN A 43 -10.08 22.92 -11.91
C GLN A 43 -11.33 22.46 -11.18
N ALA A 44 -12.04 21.48 -11.75
CA ALA A 44 -13.12 20.79 -11.07
C ALA A 44 -12.53 19.55 -10.33
N PRO A 45 -12.48 19.55 -8.99
CA PRO A 45 -11.63 18.62 -8.22
C PRO A 45 -12.02 17.14 -8.36
N MET A 46 -13.30 16.84 -8.59
CA MET A 46 -13.80 15.46 -8.72
C MET A 46 -14.24 15.10 -10.14
N ARG A 47 -13.92 15.94 -11.13
CA ARG A 47 -14.36 15.72 -12.51
C ARG A 47 -13.82 14.39 -13.03
N GLY A 48 -14.74 13.47 -13.34
CA GLY A 48 -14.40 12.15 -13.86
C GLY A 48 -13.96 11.13 -12.81
N ALA A 49 -14.05 11.42 -11.50
CA ALA A 49 -13.61 10.50 -10.44
C ALA A 49 -14.20 9.09 -10.60
N TRP A 50 -15.52 8.99 -10.76
CA TRP A 50 -16.23 7.71 -10.97
C TRP A 50 -15.88 7.03 -12.30
N LYS A 51 -15.90 7.79 -13.41
CA LYS A 51 -15.57 7.28 -14.74
C LYS A 51 -14.14 6.75 -14.83
N HIS A 52 -13.19 7.42 -14.18
CA HIS A 52 -11.80 6.98 -14.16
C HIS A 52 -11.59 5.82 -13.18
N TRP A 53 -12.26 5.81 -12.03
CA TRP A 53 -12.12 4.74 -11.05
C TRP A 53 -12.69 3.41 -11.55
N THR A 54 -13.85 3.42 -12.19
CA THR A 54 -14.48 2.20 -12.73
C THR A 54 -13.56 1.44 -13.68
N VAL A 55 -12.82 2.14 -14.54
CA VAL A 55 -11.85 1.50 -15.45
C VAL A 55 -10.48 1.33 -14.77
N ARG A 56 -9.84 2.42 -14.36
CA ARG A 56 -8.44 2.40 -13.88
C ARG A 56 -8.30 1.94 -12.43
N GLY A 57 -9.31 2.17 -11.60
CA GLY A 57 -9.37 1.64 -10.23
C GLY A 57 -9.52 0.13 -10.23
N TYR A 58 -10.45 -0.40 -11.04
CA TYR A 58 -10.63 -1.84 -11.21
C TYR A 58 -9.33 -2.52 -11.67
N HIS A 59 -8.66 -2.02 -12.72
CA HIS A 59 -7.41 -2.61 -13.18
C HIS A 59 -6.33 -2.68 -12.09
N ARG A 60 -6.19 -1.62 -11.27
CA ARG A 60 -5.23 -1.61 -10.15
C ARG A 60 -5.58 -2.65 -9.08
N LEU A 61 -6.86 -2.80 -8.75
CA LEU A 61 -7.32 -3.78 -7.78
C LEU A 61 -7.15 -5.21 -8.31
N ALA A 62 -7.52 -5.46 -9.56
CA ALA A 62 -7.38 -6.76 -10.21
C ALA A 62 -5.91 -7.22 -10.30
N GLN A 63 -4.98 -6.32 -10.60
CA GLN A 63 -3.54 -6.63 -10.64
C GLN A 63 -2.98 -7.11 -9.30
N GLN A 64 -3.53 -6.61 -8.19
CA GLN A 64 -3.10 -6.97 -6.84
C GLN A 64 -3.96 -8.08 -6.23
N ALA A 65 -5.11 -8.39 -6.83
CA ALA A 65 -6.09 -9.33 -6.31
C ALA A 65 -5.48 -10.68 -5.93
N ILE A 66 -4.57 -11.20 -6.76
CA ILE A 66 -3.97 -12.51 -6.51
C ILE A 66 -3.20 -12.57 -5.18
N TYR A 67 -2.53 -11.48 -4.78
CA TYR A 67 -1.69 -11.46 -3.57
C TYR A 67 -2.48 -11.48 -2.27
N PHE A 68 -3.75 -11.09 -2.29
CA PHE A 68 -4.61 -11.14 -1.10
C PHE A 68 -5.74 -12.15 -1.23
N ALA A 69 -6.38 -12.26 -2.40
CA ALA A 69 -7.52 -13.15 -2.60
C ALA A 69 -7.13 -14.63 -2.47
N VAL A 70 -5.94 -15.01 -2.95
CA VAL A 70 -5.45 -16.39 -2.84
C VAL A 70 -5.16 -16.76 -1.38
N PRO A 71 -4.31 -16.05 -0.61
CA PRO A 71 -4.07 -16.41 0.79
C PRO A 71 -5.32 -16.29 1.67
N LEU A 72 -6.17 -15.27 1.46
CA LEU A 72 -7.43 -15.15 2.21
C LEU A 72 -8.41 -16.27 1.86
N GLY A 73 -8.52 -16.62 0.58
CA GLY A 73 -9.37 -17.72 0.13
C GLY A 73 -8.92 -19.08 0.67
N MET A 74 -7.61 -19.35 0.62
CA MET A 74 -7.04 -20.58 1.19
C MET A 74 -7.22 -20.63 2.72
N GLY A 75 -6.92 -19.53 3.42
CA GLY A 75 -7.09 -19.44 4.86
C GLY A 75 -8.53 -19.66 5.30
N TYR A 76 -9.48 -19.00 4.63
CA TYR A 76 -10.91 -19.16 4.91
C TYR A 76 -11.40 -20.59 4.60
N GLY A 77 -10.92 -21.18 3.50
CA GLY A 77 -11.24 -22.56 3.13
C GLY A 77 -10.76 -23.56 4.18
N LEU A 78 -9.51 -23.42 4.64
CA LEU A 78 -8.92 -24.26 5.68
C LEU A 78 -9.69 -24.12 7.01
N LEU A 79 -9.99 -22.89 7.43
CA LEU A 79 -10.76 -22.63 8.65
C LEU A 79 -12.16 -23.26 8.57
N SER A 80 -12.85 -23.08 7.45
CA SER A 80 -14.18 -23.64 7.23
C SER A 80 -14.19 -25.16 7.28
N TRP A 81 -13.16 -25.80 6.71
CA TRP A 81 -12.97 -27.24 6.80
C TRP A 81 -12.70 -27.67 8.24
N ALA A 82 -11.74 -27.03 8.93
CA ALA A 82 -11.35 -27.39 10.30
C ALA A 82 -12.52 -27.27 11.29
N ILE A 83 -13.36 -26.24 11.15
CA ILE A 83 -14.56 -26.07 12.01
C ILE A 83 -15.55 -27.21 11.78
N LYS A 84 -15.85 -27.56 10.53
CA LYS A 84 -16.79 -28.64 10.19
C LYS A 84 -16.27 -30.00 10.64
N ASP A 85 -14.99 -30.25 10.41
CA ASP A 85 -14.31 -31.48 10.82
C ASP A 85 -14.31 -31.62 12.36
N ASN A 86 -13.96 -30.55 13.08
CA ASN A 86 -14.04 -30.54 14.54
C ASN A 86 -15.48 -30.76 15.06
N ALA A 87 -16.49 -30.16 14.42
CA ALA A 87 -17.89 -30.39 14.78
C ALA A 87 -18.33 -31.84 14.52
N LEU A 88 -17.90 -32.44 13.41
CA LEU A 88 -18.18 -33.84 13.08
C LEU A 88 -17.56 -34.79 14.11
N ARG A 89 -16.28 -34.60 14.46
CA ARG A 89 -15.58 -35.44 15.46
C ARG A 89 -16.23 -35.37 16.84
N ASN A 90 -16.79 -34.23 17.22
CA ASN A 90 -17.50 -34.05 18.50
C ASN A 90 -18.99 -34.44 18.44
N SER A 91 -19.46 -35.08 17.36
CA SER A 91 -20.85 -35.52 17.19
C SER A 91 -21.01 -37.03 17.38
N LYS A 92 -22.25 -37.48 17.64
CA LYS A 92 -22.60 -38.92 17.69
C LYS A 92 -22.35 -39.63 16.36
N GLU A 93 -22.53 -38.93 15.23
CA GLU A 93 -22.23 -39.48 13.91
C GLU A 93 -20.73 -39.71 13.72
N GLY A 94 -19.90 -38.81 14.25
CA GLY A 94 -18.45 -38.99 14.32
C GLY A 94 -18.07 -40.21 15.15
N GLN A 95 -18.78 -40.47 16.26
CA GLN A 95 -18.57 -41.67 17.09
C GLN A 95 -18.88 -42.93 16.31
N ALA A 96 -20.04 -42.97 15.65
CA ALA A 96 -20.46 -44.11 14.85
C ALA A 96 -19.48 -44.41 13.70
N LYS A 97 -18.79 -43.39 13.17
CA LYS A 97 -17.78 -43.51 12.12
C LYS A 97 -16.36 -43.78 12.63
N GLY A 98 -16.14 -43.85 13.94
CA GLY A 98 -14.82 -44.05 14.54
C GLY A 98 -13.85 -42.87 14.35
N LEU A 99 -14.36 -41.67 14.04
CA LEU A 99 -13.58 -40.46 13.76
C LEU A 99 -13.23 -39.68 15.04
N PHE A 100 -13.03 -40.38 16.15
CA PHE A 100 -12.63 -39.78 17.42
C PHE A 100 -11.13 -39.49 17.43
N PRO A 101 -10.67 -38.47 18.16
CA PRO A 101 -9.28 -38.46 18.59
C PRO A 101 -8.94 -39.70 19.41
#